data_AF-A0A813VBI8-F1
#
_entry.id   AF-A0A813VBI8-F1
#
_cell.length_a   1.000
_cell.length_b   1.000
_cell.length_c   1.000
_cell.angle_alpha   90.00
_cell.angle_beta   90.00
_cell.angle_gamma   90.00
#
_symmetry.space_group_name_H-M   'P 1'
#
loop_
_entity.id
_entity.type
_entity.pdbx_description
1 polymer ?
#
loop_
_entity_poly.entity_id
_entity_poly.type
_entity_poly.pdbx_seq_one_letter_code
_entity_poly.pdbx_strand_id
1 'polypeptide(L)'
;MSIFQPKQDFQSLFKSNSFPTIDGLRALTRTAQMLFEMTLMKFDTYSLIEANAFLGPFCFVLFILLIVFICLNMFISIINDNFRRARENSCVDKEILSFMLTKFLRWTGLKKASELEIQEERDSQMRSQYFDPIETFPHRMDQLCEAINRLYINQKTEV
;
A
#
# COMPACT_ATOMS: atom_id res chain seq x y z
N MET A 1 35.56 32.34 -53.92
CA MET A 1 34.23 32.79 -53.49
C MET A 1 33.34 31.56 -53.43
N SER A 2 33.29 30.90 -52.27
CA SER A 2 32.64 29.60 -52.09
C SER A 2 31.13 29.82 -51.95
N ILE A 3 30.36 29.22 -52.86
CA ILE A 3 28.90 29.32 -52.91
C ILE A 3 28.33 28.54 -51.73
N PHE A 4 27.59 29.21 -50.85
CA PHE A 4 26.85 28.59 -49.75
C PHE A 4 25.85 27.58 -50.32
N GLN A 5 26.08 26.30 -50.07
CA GLN A 5 25.23 25.18 -50.52
C GLN A 5 24.50 24.61 -49.31
N PRO A 6 23.30 25.11 -48.98
CA PRO A 6 22.65 24.90 -47.69
C PRO A 6 22.41 23.42 -47.36
N LYS A 7 22.21 22.56 -48.36
CA LYS A 7 21.95 21.13 -48.14
C LYS A 7 23.19 20.37 -47.64
N GLN A 8 24.39 20.75 -48.11
CA GLN A 8 25.64 20.09 -47.71
C GLN A 8 26.21 20.70 -46.43
N ASP A 9 26.09 22.02 -46.26
CA ASP A 9 26.52 22.71 -45.04
C ASP A 9 25.64 22.37 -43.83
N PHE A 10 24.32 22.18 -44.00
CA PHE A 10 23.50 21.67 -42.91
C PHE A 10 23.77 20.20 -42.60
N GLN A 11 24.11 19.37 -43.58
CA GLN A 11 24.51 17.98 -43.31
C GLN A 11 25.85 17.89 -42.59
N SER A 12 26.82 18.73 -42.94
CA SER A 12 28.12 18.78 -42.28
C SER A 12 28.00 19.36 -40.86
N LEU A 13 27.15 20.37 -40.65
CA LEU A 13 26.82 20.90 -39.33
C LEU A 13 26.00 19.94 -38.47
N PHE A 14 25.06 19.17 -39.04
CA PHE A 14 24.32 18.14 -38.32
C PHE A 14 25.17 16.89 -38.05
N LYS A 15 26.23 16.62 -38.82
CA LYS A 15 27.25 15.60 -38.50
C LYS A 15 28.25 16.09 -37.44
N SER A 16 28.67 17.35 -37.53
CA SER A 16 29.59 17.99 -36.57
C SER A 16 28.93 18.23 -35.21
N ASN A 17 27.63 18.56 -35.21
CA ASN A 17 26.79 18.70 -34.02
C ASN A 17 25.84 17.50 -33.83
N SER A 18 26.05 16.38 -34.55
CA SER A 18 25.41 15.12 -34.20
C SER A 18 26.04 14.67 -32.92
N PHE A 19 25.46 15.18 -31.84
CA PHE A 19 25.11 14.41 -30.68
C PHE A 19 26.29 13.54 -30.20
N PRO A 20 27.10 14.02 -29.23
CA PRO A 20 27.97 13.16 -28.41
C PRO A 20 27.16 12.13 -27.58
N THR A 21 26.03 11.65 -28.09
CA THR A 21 24.86 11.21 -27.35
C THR A 21 24.74 9.70 -27.33
N ILE A 22 25.36 8.95 -28.25
CA ILE A 22 25.30 7.48 -28.14
C ILE A 22 26.20 6.99 -27.00
N ASP A 23 27.41 7.53 -26.88
CA ASP A 23 28.33 7.17 -25.80
C ASP A 23 27.91 7.80 -24.47
N GLY A 24 27.37 9.03 -24.48
CA GLY A 24 26.75 9.64 -23.30
C GLY A 24 25.49 8.90 -22.82
N LEU A 25 24.62 8.47 -23.74
CA LEU A 25 23.44 7.67 -23.40
C LEU A 25 23.84 6.28 -22.91
N ARG A 26 24.85 5.64 -23.52
CA ARG A 26 25.42 4.38 -23.02
C ARG A 26 26.00 4.54 -21.63
N ALA A 27 26.74 5.62 -21.38
CA ALA A 27 27.27 5.92 -20.05
C ALA A 27 26.13 6.14 -19.05
N LEU A 28 25.10 6.89 -19.41
CA LEU A 28 23.93 7.15 -18.56
C LEU A 28 23.13 5.88 -18.28
N THR A 29 22.89 5.03 -19.28
CA THR A 29 22.23 3.74 -19.09
C THR A 29 23.10 2.82 -18.23
N ARG A 30 24.42 2.83 -18.41
CA ARG A 30 25.34 2.01 -17.61
C ARG A 30 25.40 2.48 -16.15
N THR A 31 25.43 3.78 -15.89
CA THR A 31 25.38 4.33 -14.53
C THR A 31 24.01 4.11 -13.89
N ALA A 32 22.91 4.28 -14.64
CA ALA A 32 21.57 3.94 -14.17
C ALA A 32 21.45 2.45 -13.83
N GLN A 33 21.99 1.57 -14.66
CA GLN A 33 22.03 0.13 -14.39
C GLN A 33 22.83 -0.17 -13.12
N MET A 34 24.02 0.43 -12.94
CA MET A 34 24.80 0.26 -11.72
C MET A 34 24.07 0.78 -10.48
N LEU A 35 23.37 1.92 -10.58
CA LEU A 35 22.56 2.45 -9.48
C LEU A 35 21.42 1.49 -9.11
N PHE A 36 20.76 0.89 -10.08
CA PHE A 36 19.75 -0.14 -9.85
C PHE A 36 20.35 -1.41 -9.25
N GLU A 37 21.48 -1.89 -9.76
CA GLU A 37 22.17 -3.08 -9.21
C GLU A 37 22.63 -2.84 -7.77
N MET A 38 23.12 -1.64 -7.46
CA MET A 38 23.51 -1.24 -6.12
C MET A 38 22.30 -1.13 -5.18
N THR A 39 21.18 -0.59 -5.68
CA THR A 39 19.91 -0.49 -4.93
C THR A 39 19.28 -1.87 -4.68
N LEU A 40 19.37 -2.77 -5.67
CA LEU A 40 18.92 -4.17 -5.57
C LEU A 40 19.93 -5.06 -4.82
N MET A 41 21.02 -4.48 -4.29
CA MET A 41 22.04 -5.22 -3.54
C MET A 41 22.65 -6.38 -4.35
N LYS A 42 22.73 -6.25 -5.68
CA LYS A 42 23.18 -7.32 -6.57
C LYS A 42 24.72 -7.38 -6.58
N PHE A 43 25.32 -7.92 -5.53
CA PHE A 43 26.77 -8.13 -5.45
C PHE A 43 27.16 -9.56 -5.78
N ASP A 44 28.43 -9.74 -6.10
CA ASP A 44 29.01 -11.05 -6.31
C ASP A 44 29.05 -11.82 -4.98
N THR A 45 28.12 -12.76 -4.84
CA THR A 45 28.01 -13.61 -3.65
C THR A 45 29.21 -14.53 -3.50
N TYR A 46 29.93 -14.84 -4.59
CA TYR A 46 31.08 -15.75 -4.55
C TYR A 46 32.26 -15.09 -3.83
N SER A 47 32.53 -13.82 -4.12
CA SER A 47 33.58 -13.05 -3.43
C SER A 47 33.29 -12.86 -1.93
N LEU A 48 32.01 -12.84 -1.53
CA LEU A 48 31.62 -12.71 -0.13
C LEU A 48 31.77 -14.02 0.66
N ILE A 49 31.48 -15.15 0.01
CA ILE A 49 31.64 -16.50 0.58
C ILE A 49 33.13 -16.82 0.76
N GLU A 50 33.98 -16.37 -0.15
CA GLU A 50 35.44 -16.55 -0.08
C GLU A 50 36.06 -15.89 1.16
N ALA A 51 35.53 -14.73 1.59
CA ALA A 51 35.99 -14.05 2.80
C ALA A 51 35.47 -14.72 4.09
N ASN A 52 34.19 -15.08 4.14
CA ASN A 52 33.61 -15.77 5.30
C ASN A 52 32.32 -16.54 4.92
N ALA A 53 32.43 -17.87 4.85
CA ALA A 53 31.40 -18.74 4.26
C ALA A 53 30.04 -18.72 4.98
N PHE A 54 29.99 -18.39 6.27
CA PHE A 54 28.75 -18.40 7.06
C PHE A 54 28.23 -17.00 7.35
N LEU A 55 29.10 -16.09 7.81
CA LEU A 55 28.71 -14.75 8.24
C LEU A 55 28.31 -13.86 7.05
N GLY A 56 28.97 -14.03 5.90
CA GLY A 56 28.70 -13.25 4.69
C GLY A 56 27.27 -13.41 4.17
N PRO A 57 26.82 -14.63 3.82
CA PRO A 57 25.46 -14.86 3.33
C PRO A 57 24.38 -14.48 4.33
N PHE A 58 24.60 -14.71 5.63
CA PHE A 58 23.63 -14.39 6.68
C PHE A 58 23.42 -12.87 6.81
N CYS A 59 24.51 -12.10 6.91
CA CYS A 59 24.44 -10.64 6.96
C CYS A 59 23.84 -10.05 5.68
N PHE A 60 24.13 -10.65 4.51
CA PHE A 60 23.58 -10.23 3.23
C PHE A 60 22.06 -10.41 3.15
N VAL A 61 21.55 -11.60 3.51
CA VAL A 61 20.11 -11.87 3.54
C VAL A 61 19.39 -10.95 4.52
N LEU A 62 19.95 -10.78 5.72
CA LEU A 62 19.34 -9.93 6.75
C LEU A 62 19.32 -8.46 6.33
N PHE A 63 20.38 -7.99 5.66
CA PHE A 63 20.42 -6.63 5.11
C PHE A 63 19.40 -6.42 3.99
N ILE A 64 19.28 -7.37 3.05
CA ILE A 64 18.25 -7.30 1.99
C ILE A 64 16.86 -7.26 2.60
N LEU A 65 16.56 -8.15 3.55
CA LEU A 65 15.28 -8.15 4.24
C LEU A 65 15.04 -6.83 4.96
N LEU A 66 16.03 -6.31 5.68
CA LEU A 66 15.92 -5.06 6.43
C LEU A 66 15.66 -3.87 5.50
N ILE A 67 16.37 -3.74 4.38
CA ILE A 67 16.10 -2.69 3.40
C ILE A 67 14.71 -2.84 2.80
N VAL A 68 14.32 -4.05 2.40
CA VAL A 68 12.98 -4.29 1.83
C VAL A 68 11.90 -3.95 2.86
N PHE A 69 12.05 -4.34 4.13
CA PHE A 69 11.11 -3.99 5.19
C PHE A 69 11.07 -2.48 5.45
N ILE A 70 12.20 -1.79 5.53
CA ILE A 70 12.23 -0.33 5.73
C ILE A 70 11.62 0.39 4.55
N CYS A 71 11.99 0.02 3.32
CA CYS A 71 11.44 0.58 2.10
C CYS A 71 9.93 0.32 2.02
N LEU A 72 9.47 -0.92 2.21
CA LEU A 72 8.05 -1.26 2.18
C LEU A 72 7.27 -0.50 3.26
N ASN A 73 7.76 -0.47 4.50
CA ASN A 73 7.11 0.25 5.59
C ASN A 73 7.04 1.75 5.30
N MET A 74 8.08 2.34 4.70
CA MET A 74 8.08 3.74 4.27
C MET A 74 7.13 3.98 3.10
N PHE A 75 7.14 3.11 2.08
CA PHE A 75 6.23 3.21 0.92
C PHE A 75 4.77 3.09 1.35
N ILE A 76 4.43 2.08 2.17
CA ILE A 76 3.09 1.89 2.72
C ILE A 76 2.68 3.11 3.54
N SER A 77 3.57 3.65 4.39
CA SER A 77 3.27 4.86 5.17
C SER A 77 3.01 6.08 4.27
N ILE A 78 3.82 6.28 3.23
CA ILE A 78 3.64 7.39 2.27
C ILE A 78 2.33 7.22 1.51
N ILE A 79 2.05 6.03 0.98
CA ILE A 79 0.81 5.74 0.26
C ILE A 79 -0.39 5.96 1.18
N ASN A 80 -0.34 5.46 2.42
CA ASN A 80 -1.40 5.62 3.40
C ASN A 80 -1.64 7.09 3.76
N ASP A 81 -0.57 7.89 3.97
CA ASP A 81 -0.72 9.32 4.26
C ASP A 81 -1.31 10.10 3.07
N ASN A 82 -0.86 9.80 1.85
CA ASN A 82 -1.43 10.42 0.64
C ASN A 82 -2.89 10.01 0.42
N PHE A 83 -3.23 8.75 0.65
CA PHE A 83 -4.61 8.27 0.54
C PHE A 83 -5.52 8.91 1.59
N ARG A 84 -5.04 9.06 2.83
CA ARG A 84 -5.78 9.75 3.90
C ARG A 84 -6.01 11.22 3.54
N ARG A 85 -4.99 11.94 3.08
CA ARG A 85 -5.13 13.33 2.62
C ARG A 85 -6.09 13.46 1.44
N ALA A 86 -6.05 12.54 0.47
CA ALA A 86 -7.00 12.52 -0.63
C ALA A 86 -8.43 12.28 -0.13
N ARG A 87 -8.62 11.34 0.81
CA ARG A 87 -9.92 11.01 1.40
C ARG A 87 -10.54 12.17 2.19
N GLU A 88 -9.72 12.94 2.90
CA GLU A 88 -10.16 14.14 3.64
C GLU A 88 -10.62 15.27 2.72
N ASN A 89 -9.94 15.46 1.58
CA ASN A 89 -10.31 16.46 0.57
C ASN A 89 -11.45 16.00 -0.37
N SER A 90 -11.75 14.70 -0.43
CA SER A 90 -12.70 14.10 -1.38
C SER A 90 -13.88 13.42 -0.69
N CYS A 91 -14.41 13.97 0.42
CA CYS A 91 -15.58 13.43 1.14
C CYS A 91 -16.79 13.11 0.22
N VAL A 92 -16.86 13.71 -0.97
CA VAL A 92 -17.88 13.49 -2.00
C VAL A 92 -17.71 12.16 -2.79
N ASP A 93 -16.53 11.53 -2.83
CA ASP A 93 -16.22 10.50 -3.86
C ASP A 93 -15.63 9.18 -3.33
N LYS A 94 -16.08 8.73 -2.15
CA LYS A 94 -15.78 7.35 -1.69
C LYS A 94 -16.25 6.29 -2.70
N GLU A 95 -17.28 6.60 -3.48
CA GLU A 95 -17.81 5.75 -4.55
C GLU A 95 -16.88 5.66 -5.77
N ILE A 96 -16.24 6.76 -6.18
CA ILE A 96 -15.31 6.76 -7.32
C ILE A 96 -14.00 6.03 -6.96
N LEU A 97 -13.49 6.23 -5.75
CA LEU A 97 -12.27 5.53 -5.30
C LEU A 97 -12.48 4.02 -5.17
N SER A 98 -13.61 3.57 -4.61
CA SER A 98 -13.94 2.14 -4.52
C SER A 98 -14.14 1.54 -5.92
N PHE A 99 -14.70 2.29 -6.87
CA PHE A 99 -14.79 1.87 -8.27
C PHE A 99 -13.42 1.72 -8.94
N MET A 100 -12.50 2.68 -8.76
CA MET A 100 -11.14 2.62 -9.31
C MET A 100 -10.31 1.49 -8.69
N LEU A 101 -10.39 1.31 -7.37
CA LEU A 101 -9.75 0.19 -6.66
C LEU A 101 -10.33 -1.15 -7.09
N THR A 102 -11.65 -1.26 -7.21
CA THR A 102 -12.31 -2.48 -7.71
C THR A 102 -11.85 -2.83 -9.13
N LYS A 103 -11.69 -1.82 -10.00
CA LYS A 103 -11.12 -2.01 -11.34
C LYS A 103 -9.66 -2.45 -11.29
N PHE A 104 -8.84 -1.83 -10.43
CA PHE A 104 -7.43 -2.16 -10.26
C PHE A 104 -7.24 -3.59 -9.71
N LEU A 105 -7.99 -3.97 -8.67
CA LEU A 105 -7.96 -5.32 -8.10
C LEU A 105 -8.48 -6.38 -9.07
N ARG A 106 -9.46 -6.04 -9.91
CA ARG A 106 -9.92 -6.93 -10.99
C ARG A 106 -8.83 -7.17 -12.03
N TRP A 107 -7.98 -6.18 -12.27
CA TRP A 107 -6.86 -6.30 -13.21
C TRP A 107 -5.68 -7.06 -12.60
N THR A 108 -5.40 -6.90 -11.31
CA THR A 108 -4.33 -7.63 -10.61
C THR A 108 -4.68 -9.08 -10.23
N GLY A 109 -5.91 -9.54 -10.51
CA GLY A 109 -6.33 -10.93 -10.27
C GLY A 109 -6.59 -11.28 -8.79
N LEU A 110 -6.42 -10.32 -7.87
CA LEU A 110 -6.62 -10.44 -6.42
C LEU A 110 -8.10 -10.35 -6.02
N LYS A 111 -8.98 -11.08 -6.71
CA LYS A 111 -10.43 -11.09 -6.41
C LYS A 111 -10.78 -11.45 -4.96
N LYS A 112 -9.85 -12.03 -4.19
CA LYS A 112 -10.08 -12.54 -2.84
C LYS A 112 -9.66 -11.59 -1.70
N ALA A 113 -8.72 -10.66 -1.94
CA ALA A 113 -8.18 -9.81 -0.88
C ALA A 113 -9.15 -8.71 -0.45
N SER A 114 -9.91 -8.13 -1.40
CA SER A 114 -10.92 -7.11 -1.10
C SER A 114 -12.11 -7.69 -0.34
N GLU A 115 -12.47 -8.95 -0.59
CA GLU A 115 -13.56 -9.62 0.14
C GLU A 115 -13.15 -9.90 1.58
N LEU A 116 -11.88 -10.23 1.84
CA LEU A 116 -11.37 -10.48 3.19
C LEU A 116 -11.28 -9.21 4.04
N GLU A 117 -10.80 -8.09 3.51
CA GLU A 117 -10.78 -6.81 4.26
C GLU A 117 -12.20 -6.27 4.51
N ILE A 118 -13.11 -6.38 3.53
CA ILE A 118 -14.53 -5.99 3.70
C ILE A 118 -15.25 -6.95 4.67
N GLN A 119 -14.87 -8.22 4.72
CA GLN A 119 -15.42 -9.18 5.67
C GLN A 119 -14.87 -8.96 7.07
N GLU A 120 -13.59 -8.63 7.23
CA GLU A 120 -13.00 -8.31 8.54
C GLU A 120 -13.57 -7.00 9.13
N GLU A 121 -13.79 -5.97 8.30
CA GLU A 121 -14.51 -4.76 8.72
C GLU A 121 -16.01 -5.03 9.02
N ARG A 122 -16.71 -5.88 8.24
CA ARG A 122 -18.11 -6.23 8.54
C ARG A 122 -18.26 -7.11 9.78
N ASP A 123 -17.36 -8.07 9.98
CA ASP A 123 -17.41 -9.01 11.10
C ASP A 123 -17.06 -8.30 12.42
N SER A 124 -16.13 -7.32 12.40
CA SER A 124 -15.85 -6.46 13.55
C SER A 124 -17.03 -5.53 13.88
N GLN A 125 -17.75 -5.02 12.87
CA GLN A 125 -18.96 -4.20 13.06
C GLN A 125 -20.16 -5.02 13.56
N MET A 126 -20.34 -6.27 13.11
CA MET A 126 -21.36 -7.15 13.67
C MET A 126 -21.06 -7.54 15.12
N ARG A 127 -19.77 -7.71 15.47
CA ARG A 127 -19.36 -8.08 16.83
C ARG A 127 -19.62 -6.98 17.86
N SER A 128 -19.52 -5.71 17.47
CA SER A 128 -19.93 -4.59 18.35
C SER A 128 -21.45 -4.47 18.46
N GLN A 129 -22.18 -4.68 17.36
CA GLN A 129 -23.65 -4.59 17.33
C GLN A 129 -24.36 -5.70 18.16
N TYR A 130 -23.75 -6.88 18.30
CA TYR A 130 -24.28 -7.95 19.15
C TYR A 130 -23.98 -7.77 20.64
N PHE A 131 -23.04 -6.89 21.01
CA PHE A 131 -22.68 -6.68 22.40
C PHE A 131 -23.72 -5.83 23.15
N ASP A 132 -24.37 -4.88 22.47
CA ASP A 132 -25.44 -4.02 23.02
C ASP A 132 -26.70 -4.77 23.54
N PRO A 133 -27.29 -5.75 22.80
CA PRO A 133 -28.50 -6.42 23.28
C PRO A 133 -28.25 -7.40 24.45
N ILE A 134 -27.02 -7.90 24.63
CA ILE A 134 -26.69 -8.83 25.73
C ILE A 134 -26.59 -8.07 27.06
N GLU A 135 -26.06 -6.84 27.08
CA GLU A 135 -26.01 -6.00 28.28
C GLU A 135 -27.39 -5.46 28.69
N THR A 136 -28.33 -5.33 27.74
CA THR A 136 -29.67 -4.81 27.99
C THR A 136 -30.63 -5.84 28.61
N PHE A 137 -30.30 -7.13 28.54
CA PHE A 137 -31.11 -8.23 29.06
C PHE A 137 -31.44 -8.14 30.57
N PRO A 138 -30.48 -7.90 31.48
CA PRO A 138 -30.77 -7.78 32.91
C PRO A 138 -31.79 -6.66 33.20
N HIS A 139 -31.68 -5.52 32.52
CA HIS A 139 -32.62 -4.41 32.71
C HIS A 139 -34.06 -4.76 32.28
N ARG A 140 -34.23 -5.60 31.25
CA ARG A 140 -35.58 -6.06 30.84
C ARG A 140 -36.15 -7.07 31.84
N MET A 141 -35.31 -7.88 32.47
CA MET A 141 -35.72 -8.78 33.56
C MET A 141 -36.15 -7.98 34.80
N ASP A 142 -35.42 -6.92 35.16
CA ASP A 142 -35.76 -6.05 36.27
C ASP A 142 -37.10 -5.34 36.05
N GLN A 143 -37.34 -4.85 34.83
CA GLN A 143 -38.62 -4.23 34.45
C GLN A 143 -39.80 -5.21 34.56
N LEU A 144 -39.59 -6.48 34.21
CA LEU A 144 -40.63 -7.50 34.32
C LEU A 144 -40.91 -7.85 35.78
N CYS A 145 -39.87 -8.03 36.60
CA CYS A 145 -40.02 -8.29 38.04
C CYS A 145 -40.78 -7.15 38.74
N GLU A 146 -40.46 -5.90 38.42
CA GLU A 146 -41.14 -4.73 38.98
C GLU A 146 -42.61 -4.68 38.57
N ALA A 147 -42.93 -4.99 37.30
CA ALA A 147 -44.31 -5.06 36.82
C ALA A 147 -45.13 -6.15 37.52
N ILE A 148 -44.54 -7.34 37.73
CA ILE A 148 -45.19 -8.45 38.43
C ILE A 148 -45.42 -8.08 39.91
N ASN A 149 -44.42 -7.48 40.56
CA ASN A 149 -44.52 -7.06 41.95
C ASN A 149 -45.63 -6.02 42.15
N ARG A 150 -45.76 -5.06 41.22
CA ARG A 150 -46.85 -4.07 41.23
C ARG A 150 -48.24 -4.70 41.13
N LEU A 151 -48.40 -5.72 40.29
CA LEU A 151 -49.69 -6.42 40.14
C LEU A 151 -50.02 -7.25 41.39
N TYR A 152 -49.02 -7.90 41.99
CA TYR A 152 -49.20 -8.63 43.24
C TYR A 152 -49.62 -7.71 44.39
N ILE A 153 -48.99 -6.54 44.51
CA ILE A 153 -49.34 -5.55 45.53
C ILE A 153 -50.75 -4.98 45.29
N ASN A 154 -51.11 -4.65 44.05
CA ASN A 154 -52.44 -4.13 43.74
C ASN A 154 -53.56 -5.12 44.09
N GLN A 155 -53.39 -6.42 43.82
CA GLN A 155 -54.41 -7.41 44.19
C GLN A 155 -54.54 -7.62 45.71
N LYS A 156 -53.51 -7.33 46.48
CA LYS A 156 -53.56 -7.42 47.96
C LYS A 156 -54.26 -6.23 48.62
N THR A 157 -54.44 -5.12 47.90
CA THR A 157 -55.00 -3.87 48.43
C THR A 157 -56.51 -3.73 48.18
N GLU A 158 -57.12 -4.65 47.42
CA GLU A 158 -58.57 -4.70 47.15
C GLU A 158 -59.33 -5.73 48.01
N VAL A 159 -58.74 -6.19 49.13
CA VAL A 159 -59.39 -7.06 50.14
C VAL A 159 -59.47 -6.34 51.49
#